data_AF-A0A955Q052-F1
#
_entry.id   AF-A0A955Q052-F1
#
_cell.length_a   1.000
_cell.length_b   1.000
_cell.length_c   1.000
_cell.angle_alpha   90.00
_cell.angle_beta   90.00
_cell.angle_gamma   90.00
#
_symmetry.space_group_name_H-M   'P 1'
#
loop_
_entity.id
_entity.type
_entity.pdbx_description
1 polymer ?
#
loop_
_entity_poly.entity_id
_entity_poly.type
_entity_poly.pdbx_seq_one_letter_code
_entity_poly.pdbx_strand_id
1 'polypeptide(L)' 'MKVILQENVEGLGYLGDVLTATKGDARNYLLPRKKAVVDEER' A
#
# COMPACT_ATOMS: atom_id res chain seq x y z
N MET A 1 -2.80 -5.35 6.89
CA MET A 1 -3.62 -4.19 6.49
C MET A 1 -3.66 -4.21 4.98
N LYS A 2 -4.83 -4.40 4.38
CA LYS A 2 -4.92 -4.43 2.91
C LYS A 2 -4.76 -3.02 2.38
N VAL A 3 -3.90 -2.87 1.38
CA VAL A 3 -3.64 -1.59 0.71
C VAL A 3 -3.53 -1.82 -0.78
N ILE A 4 -3.87 -0.79 -1.55
CA ILE A 4 -3.78 -0.77 -3.01
C ILE A 4 -2.62 0.16 -3.38
N LEU A 5 -1.64 -0.35 -4.10
CA LEU A 5 -0.51 0.45 -4.58
C LEU A 5 -0.97 1.50 -5.61
N GLN A 6 -0.49 2.73 -5.46
CA GLN A 6 -0.75 3.86 -6.36
C GLN A 6 0.40 4.12 -7.33
N GLU A 7 1.51 3.38 -7.18
CA GLU A 7 2.69 3.42 -8.05
C GLU A 7 3.41 2.07 -7.99
N ASN A 8 4.34 1.85 -8.93
CA ASN A 8 5.22 0.69 -8.87
C ASN A 8 6.21 0.88 -7.72
N VAL A 9 6.23 -0.07 -6.78
CA VAL A 9 7.13 -0.04 -5.64
C VAL A 9 8.02 -1.26 -5.69
N GLU A 10 9.31 -1.02 -5.90
CA GLU A 10 10.32 -2.08 -5.97
C GLU A 10 10.31 -2.93 -4.70
N GLY A 11 10.23 -4.26 -4.88
CA GLY A 11 10.15 -5.23 -3.77
C GLY A 11 8.77 -5.37 -3.11
N LEU A 12 7.76 -4.58 -3.52
CA LEU A 12 6.40 -4.65 -2.98
C LEU A 12 5.37 -5.04 -4.04
N GLY A 13 5.43 -4.47 -5.24
CA GLY A 13 4.48 -4.76 -6.32
C GLY A 13 4.32 -3.63 -7.34
N TYR A 14 3.31 -3.75 -8.20
CA TYR A 14 3.01 -2.79 -9.26
C TYR A 14 1.79 -1.93 -8.91
N LEU A 15 1.61 -0.84 -9.68
CA LEU A 15 0.46 0.05 -9.57
C LEU A 15 -0.85 -0.74 -9.73
N GLY A 16 -1.77 -0.58 -8.76
CA GLY A 16 -3.06 -1.27 -8.73
C GLY A 16 -3.05 -2.59 -7.96
N ASP A 17 -1.88 -3.11 -7.56
CA ASP A 17 -1.81 -4.35 -6.79
C ASP A 17 -2.40 -4.16 -5.39
N VAL A 18 -3.23 -5.13 -4.98
CA VAL A 18 -3.73 -5.25 -3.62
C VAL A 18 -2.80 -6.16 -2.84
N LEU A 19 -2.16 -5.62 -1.80
CA LEU A 19 -1.25 -6.38 -0.96
C LEU A 19 -1.56 -6.20 0.52
N THR A 20 -1.21 -7.21 1.31
CA THR A 20 -1.38 -7.16 2.76
C THR A 20 -0.09 -6.63 3.39
N ALA A 21 -0.06 -5.32 3.63
CA ALA A 21 1.07 -4.66 4.29
C ALA A 21 1.00 -4.82 5.83
N THR A 22 2.15 -4.76 6.48
CA THR A 22 2.19 -4.60 7.94
C THR A 22 1.60 -3.24 8.33
N LYS A 23 1.07 -3.12 9.56
CA LYS A 23 0.52 -1.84 10.04
C LYS A 23 1.59 -0.73 10.09
N GLY A 24 2.85 -1.09 10.35
CA GLY A 24 3.97 -0.16 10.39
C GLY A 24 4.31 0.38 9.01
N ASP A 25 4.47 -0.50 8.02
CA ASP A 25 4.82 -0.09 6.65
C ASP A 25 3.71 0.75 6.02
N ALA A 26 2.45 0.37 6.22
CA ALA A 26 1.31 1.15 5.77
C ALA A 26 1.32 2.56 6.39
N ARG A 27 1.44 2.68 7.72
CA ARG A 27 1.31 3.97 8.43
C ARG A 27 2.53 4.88 8.32
N ASN A 28 3.74 4.32 8.23
CA ASN A 28 4.99 5.10 8.30
C ASN A 28 5.61 5.34 6.92
N TYR A 29 5.31 4.50 5.94
CA TYR A 29 5.95 4.56 4.62
C TYR A 29 4.93 4.77 3.51
N LEU A 30 3.97 3.87 3.34
CA LEU A 30 3.08 3.88 2.17
C LEU A 30 2.07 5.04 2.20
N LEU A 31 1.35 5.22 3.30
CA LEU A 31 0.28 6.23 3.41
C LEU A 31 0.83 7.67 3.43
N PRO A 32 1.84 8.02 4.25
CA PRO A 32 2.35 9.40 4.30
C PRO A 32 2.99 9.84 2.98
N ARG A 33 3.56 8.89 2.24
CA ARG A 33 4.20 9.13 0.93
C ARG A 33 3.23 8.96 -0.24
N LYS A 34 1.95 8.68 0.02
CA LYS A 34 0.90 8.47 -1.00
C LYS A 34 1.21 7.33 -2.00
N LYS A 35 2.03 6.35 -1.60
CA LYS A 35 2.37 5.18 -2.44
C LYS A 35 1.28 4.12 -2.46
N ALA A 36 0.38 4.14 -1.48
CA ALA A 36 -0.75 3.21 -1.40
C ALA A 36 -1.95 3.87 -0.73
N VAL A 37 -3.14 3.30 -0.94
CA VAL A 37 -4.38 3.66 -0.23
C VAL A 37 -4.88 2.45 0.55
N VAL A 38 -5.60 2.68 1.64
CA VAL A 38 -6.20 1.59 2.43
C VAL A 38 -7.34 0.98 1.63
N ASP A 39 -7.32 -0.34 1.51
CA ASP A 39 -8.46 -1.10 1.02
C ASP A 39 -9.39 -1.34 2.21
N GLU A 40 -10.23 -0.36 2.50
CA GLU A 40 -11.36 -0.55 3.41
C GLU A 40 -12.38 -1.39 2.64
N GLU A 41 -12.46 -2.68 2.99
CA GLU A 41 -13.34 -3.68 2.36
C GLU A 41 -14.71 -3.05 2.05
N ARG A 42 -15.00 -2.95 0.75
CA ARG A 42 -16.24 -2.40 0.21
C ARG A 42 -17.29 -3.49 0.06
#